data_AF-A0A5Q2QDN6-F1
#
_entry.id   AF-A0A5Q2QDN6-F1
#
_cell.length_a   1.000
_cell.length_b   1.000
_cell.length_c   1.000
_cell.angle_alpha   90.00
_cell.angle_beta   90.00
_cell.angle_gamma   90.00
#
_symmetry.space_group_name_H-M   'P 1'
#
loop_
_entity.id
_entity.type
_entity.pdbx_description
1 polymer ?
#
loop_
_entity_poly.entity_id
_entity_poly.type
_entity_poly.pdbx_seq_one_letter_code
_entity_poly.pdbx_strand_id
1 'polypeptide(L)' 'MKSQLENLVHMANQIASNNATWGTPDDVTLRVGTHLKKFWAPSMLTMLAAYAGDDLNPIARDALKTISNA' A
#
# COMPACT_ATOMS: atom_id res chain seq x y z
N MET A 1 16.00 7.39 -14.16
CA MET A 1 15.54 6.04 -13.77
C MET A 1 14.83 6.17 -12.44
N LYS A 2 13.62 5.61 -12.30
CA LYS A 2 12.98 5.54 -10.99
C LYS A 2 13.64 4.43 -10.16
N SER A 3 13.87 4.69 -8.88
CA SER A 3 14.31 3.68 -7.92
C SER A 3 13.23 2.62 -7.73
N GLN A 4 13.63 1.48 -7.19
CA GLN A 4 12.68 0.43 -6.81
C GLN A 4 11.62 0.98 -5.82
N LEU A 5 12.03 1.79 -4.85
CA LEU A 5 11.12 2.37 -3.85
C LEU A 5 10.09 3.31 -4.48
N GLU A 6 10.51 4.20 -5.38
CA GLU A 6 9.60 5.09 -6.11
C GLU A 6 8.57 4.31 -6.95
N ASN A 7 8.99 3.18 -7.54
CA ASN A 7 8.07 2.30 -8.26
C ASN A 7 7.07 1.61 -7.31
N LEU A 8 7.50 1.18 -6.13
CA LEU A 8 6.60 0.59 -5.14
C LEU A 8 5.57 1.61 -4.65
N VAL A 9 5.99 2.85 -4.33
CA VAL A 9 5.09 3.93 -3.92
C VAL A 9 4.05 4.19 -5.03
N HIS A 10 4.53 4.30 -6.27
CA HIS A 10 3.65 4.51 -7.42
C HIS A 10 2.60 3.39 -7.58
N MET A 11 3.01 2.13 -7.50
CA MET A 11 2.09 0.99 -7.62
C MET A 11 1.11 0.91 -6.44
N ALA A 12 1.58 1.14 -5.21
CA ALA A 12 0.71 1.15 -4.03
C ALA A 12 -0.38 2.24 -4.16
N ASN A 13 -0.02 3.41 -4.67
CA ASN A 13 -0.95 4.50 -4.93
C ASN A 13 -1.98 4.13 -6.01
N GLN A 14 -1.55 3.48 -7.09
CA GLN A 14 -2.46 3.00 -8.13
C GLN A 14 -3.43 1.96 -7.60
N ILE A 15 -2.95 1.00 -6.80
CA ILE A 15 -3.80 -0.01 -6.17
C ILE A 15 -4.85 0.67 -5.28
N ALA A 16 -4.45 1.59 -4.39
CA ALA A 16 -5.39 2.33 -3.55
C ALA A 16 -6.42 3.12 -4.38
N SER A 17 -5.96 3.87 -5.39
CA SER A 17 -6.84 4.71 -6.22
C SER A 17 -7.84 3.88 -7.02
N ASN A 18 -7.41 2.75 -7.59
CA ASN A 18 -8.27 1.85 -8.36
C ASN A 18 -9.33 1.16 -7.50
N ASN A 19 -9.12 1.10 -6.19
CA ASN A 19 -10.03 0.50 -5.23
C ASN A 19 -10.92 1.54 -4.53
N ALA A 20 -10.75 2.84 -4.76
CA ALA A 20 -11.38 3.92 -3.98
C ALA A 20 -12.92 3.90 -3.98
N THR A 21 -13.57 3.25 -4.95
CA THR A 21 -15.03 3.15 -5.05
C THR A 21 -15.60 1.87 -4.42
N TRP A 22 -14.76 0.99 -3.87
CA TRP A 22 -15.17 -0.31 -3.33
C TRP A 22 -15.64 -0.24 -1.86
N GLY A 23 -16.68 0.54 -1.61
CA GLY A 23 -17.31 0.62 -0.28
C GLY A 23 -16.71 1.72 0.59
N THR A 24 -16.63 1.46 1.90
CA THR A 24 -16.14 2.44 2.88
C THR A 24 -14.60 2.53 2.85
N PRO A 25 -14.00 3.61 3.38
CA PRO A 25 -12.54 3.71 3.50
C PRO A 25 -11.89 2.50 4.19
N ASP A 26 -12.55 1.92 5.18
CA ASP A 26 -12.06 0.73 5.90
C ASP A 26 -12.11 -0.52 5.01
N ASP A 27 -13.17 -0.70 4.22
CA ASP A 27 -13.28 -1.80 3.25
C ASP A 27 -12.17 -1.71 2.20
N VAL A 28 -11.93 -0.50 1.68
CA VAL A 28 -10.86 -0.24 0.71
C VAL A 28 -9.50 -0.52 1.35
N THR A 29 -9.27 -0.08 2.58
CA THR A 29 -8.02 -0.33 3.33
C THR A 29 -7.76 -1.82 3.51
N LEU A 30 -8.76 -2.58 3.94
CA LEU A 30 -8.65 -4.03 4.10
C LEU A 30 -8.37 -4.74 2.76
N ARG A 31 -9.05 -4.31 1.69
CA ARG A 31 -8.85 -4.86 0.34
C ARG A 31 -7.45 -4.60 -0.19
N VAL A 32 -6.96 -3.37 -0.05
CA VAL A 32 -5.60 -2.98 -0.43
C VAL A 32 -4.58 -3.78 0.39
N GLY A 33 -4.74 -3.86 1.72
CA GLY A 33 -3.86 -4.63 2.59
C GLY A 33 -3.78 -6.10 2.20
N THR A 34 -4.93 -6.72 1.91
CA THR A 34 -5.01 -8.10 1.42
C THR A 34 -4.29 -8.29 0.09
N HIS A 35 -4.47 -7.36 -0.85
CA HIS A 35 -3.79 -7.41 -2.15
C HIS A 35 -2.27 -7.33 -1.99
N LEU A 36 -1.78 -6.37 -1.21
CA LEU A 36 -0.35 -6.20 -0.95
C LEU A 36 0.24 -7.46 -0.27
N LYS A 37 -0.39 -7.97 0.80
CA LYS A 37 0.07 -9.18 1.51
C LYS A 37 0.09 -10.42 0.61
N LYS A 38 -0.85 -10.53 -0.34
CA LYS A 38 -0.96 -11.69 -1.24
C LYS A 38 0.07 -11.70 -2.36
N PHE A 39 0.39 -10.54 -2.93
CA PHE A 39 1.14 -10.48 -4.19
C PHE A 39 2.54 -9.88 -4.05
N TRP A 40 2.88 -9.25 -2.93
CA TRP A 40 4.17 -8.59 -2.75
C TRP A 40 5.08 -9.42 -1.85
N ALA A 41 6.38 -9.38 -2.15
CA ALA A 41 7.38 -10.00 -1.30
C ALA A 41 7.49 -9.26 0.05
N PRO A 42 7.84 -9.95 1.15
CA PRO A 42 8.04 -9.30 2.46
C PRO A 42 8.99 -8.11 2.43
N SER A 43 10.07 -8.18 1.64
CA SER A 43 11.02 -7.07 1.48
C SER A 43 10.39 -5.81 0.89
N MET A 44 9.45 -5.95 -0.06
CA MET A 44 8.73 -4.82 -0.65
C MET A 44 7.82 -4.14 0.38
N LEU A 45 7.15 -4.94 1.21
CA LEU A 45 6.29 -4.45 2.29
C LEU A 45 7.10 -3.71 3.34
N THR A 46 8.24 -4.27 3.77
CA THR A 46 9.15 -3.62 4.72
C THR A 46 9.70 -2.30 4.18
N MET A 47 10.09 -2.25 2.91
CA MET A 47 10.55 -1.01 2.27
C MET A 47 9.47 0.09 2.29
N LEU A 48 8.23 -0.26 1.95
CA LEU A 48 7.12 0.70 1.99
C LEU A 48 6.71 1.07 3.41
N ALA A 49 6.74 0.13 4.36
CA ALA A 49 6.42 0.41 5.76
C ALA A 49 7.43 1.39 6.39
N ALA A 50 8.69 1.35 5.97
CA ALA A 50 9.73 2.29 6.37
C ALA A 50 9.66 3.64 5.61
N TYR A 51 8.77 3.78 4.62
CA TYR A 51 8.71 4.96 3.78
C TYR A 51 7.98 6.13 4.46
N ALA A 52 8.71 7.23 4.67
CA ALA A 52 8.22 8.45 5.34
C ALA A 52 7.87 9.60 4.39
N GLY A 53 7.86 9.39 3.06
CA GLY A 53 7.47 10.43 2.10
C GLY A 53 5.97 10.71 2.10
N ASP A 54 5.60 11.93 1.72
CA ASP A 54 4.21 12.43 1.76
C ASP A 54 3.38 12.04 0.52
N ASP A 55 4.01 11.48 -0.51
CA ASP A 55 3.37 11.07 -1.76
C ASP A 55 2.76 9.67 -1.72
N LEU A 56 2.88 8.93 -0.62
CA LEU A 56 2.18 7.66 -0.42
C LEU A 56 0.72 7.91 -0.02
N ASN A 57 -0.20 7.33 -0.78
CA ASN A 57 -1.64 7.43 -0.58
C ASN A 57 -2.02 7.00 0.86
N PRO A 58 -2.89 7.76 1.56
CA PRO A 58 -3.28 7.45 2.94
C PRO A 58 -3.85 6.05 3.13
N ILE A 59 -4.69 5.56 2.20
CA ILE A 59 -5.25 4.21 2.24
C ILE A 59 -4.16 3.15 2.09
N ALA A 60 -3.17 3.37 1.22
CA ALA A 60 -2.04 2.46 1.09
C ALA A 60 -1.19 2.44 2.36
N ARG A 61 -0.99 3.60 3.00
CA ARG A 61 -0.27 3.72 4.27
C ARG A 61 -1.00 2.99 5.39
N ASP A 62 -2.31 3.16 5.51
CA ASP A 62 -3.10 2.49 6.54
C ASP A 62 -3.18 0.98 6.29
N ALA A 63 -3.27 0.56 5.03
CA ALA A 63 -3.20 -0.84 4.64
C ALA A 63 -1.87 -1.50 5.06
N LEU A 64 -0.74 -0.81 4.95
CA LEU A 64 0.55 -1.34 5.42
C LEU A 64 0.56 -1.55 6.94
N LYS A 65 -0.05 -0.64 7.71
CA LYS A 65 -0.18 -0.78 9.17
C LYS A 65 -0.99 -2.02 9.58
N THR A 66 -2.00 -2.40 8.79
CA THR A 66 -2.80 -3.61 9.09
C THR A 66 -2.02 -4.89 8.81
N ILE A 67 -1.07 -4.88 7.87
CA ILE A 67 -0.23 -6.04 7.55
C ILE A 67 0.84 -6.27 8.63
N SER A 68 1.48 -5.20 9.10
CA SER A 68 2.56 -5.29 10.09
C SER A 68 2.09 -5.67 11.50
N ASN A 69 0.78 -5.55 11.77
CA ASN A 69 0.15 -5.93 13.03
C ASN A 69 -0.54 -7.31 12.96
N ALA A 70 -0.37 -8.06 11.87
CA ALA A 70 -1.08 -9.31 11.55
C ALA A 70 -0.13 -10.48 11.20
#